data_AF-A0A2V6G3Y1-F1
#
_entry.id   AF-A0A2V6G3Y1-F1
#
_cell.length_a   1.000
_cell.length_b   1.000
_cell.length_c   1.000
_cell.angle_alpha   90.00
_cell.angle_beta   90.00
_cell.angle_gamma   90.00
#
_symmetry.space_group_name_H-M   'P 1'
#
loop_
_entity.id
_entity.type
_entity.pdbx_description
1 polymer ?
#
loop_
_entity_poly.entity_id
_entity_poly.type
_entity_poly.pdbx_seq_one_letter_code
_entity_poly.pdbx_strand_id
1 'polypeptide(L)'
;MKAPAKRGGNVPQGVLQEATQKRNPPIKTKGARFDTLVARYYPAVYSVASRLTDDPREAVLLTHDAFNSTRRQLRTCCDENAFASILMSSVIRAGLSAA
;
A
#
# COMPACT_ATOMS: atom_id res chain seq x y z
N MET A 1 -42.59 -31.46 -41.70
CA MET A 1 -42.18 -30.15 -42.27
C MET A 1 -41.11 -29.53 -41.37
N LYS A 2 -40.04 -28.99 -41.99
CA LYS A 2 -39.16 -27.89 -41.52
C LYS A 2 -38.14 -28.15 -40.40
N ALA A 3 -36.88 -27.82 -40.71
CA ALA A 3 -35.66 -27.87 -39.89
C ALA A 3 -35.39 -26.51 -39.17
N PRO A 4 -34.16 -26.18 -38.69
CA PRO A 4 -33.63 -26.38 -37.32
C PRO A 4 -33.17 -25.06 -36.63
N ALA A 5 -32.82 -25.08 -35.33
CA ALA A 5 -32.11 -24.00 -34.61
C ALA A 5 -31.69 -24.48 -33.21
N LYS A 6 -30.59 -24.12 -32.54
CA LYS A 6 -29.36 -23.36 -32.82
C LYS A 6 -28.36 -23.87 -31.77
N ARG A 7 -27.12 -24.09 -32.20
CA ARG A 7 -25.96 -24.48 -31.39
C ARG A 7 -25.70 -23.40 -30.33
N GLY A 8 -26.06 -23.68 -29.07
CA GLY A 8 -25.78 -22.80 -27.93
C GLY A 8 -24.32 -22.94 -27.53
N GLY A 9 -23.53 -21.89 -27.75
CA GLY A 9 -22.12 -21.82 -27.41
C GLY A 9 -21.90 -21.81 -25.90
N ASN A 10 -20.80 -22.47 -25.51
CA ASN A 10 -20.31 -22.54 -24.15
C ASN A 10 -19.80 -21.15 -23.72
N VAL A 11 -20.35 -20.59 -22.65
CA VAL A 11 -19.73 -19.49 -21.92
C VAL A 11 -19.70 -19.90 -20.45
N PRO A 12 -18.52 -20.19 -19.85
CA PRO A 12 -18.39 -20.19 -18.41
C PRO A 12 -18.52 -18.74 -17.96
N GLN A 13 -19.74 -18.37 -17.60
CA GLN A 13 -20.05 -17.13 -16.92
C GLN A 13 -19.30 -17.15 -15.59
N GLY A 14 -18.20 -16.40 -15.53
CA GLY A 14 -17.47 -16.10 -14.31
C GLY A 14 -18.39 -15.34 -13.36
N VAL A 15 -19.20 -16.08 -12.60
CA VAL A 15 -19.85 -15.57 -11.41
C VAL A 15 -18.78 -15.51 -10.35
N LEU A 16 -18.18 -14.33 -10.28
CA LEU A 16 -17.49 -13.80 -9.13
C LEU A 16 -18.30 -14.19 -7.88
N GLN A 17 -17.80 -15.16 -7.13
CA GLN A 17 -18.37 -15.50 -5.83
C GLN A 17 -18.20 -14.26 -4.94
N GLU A 18 -19.27 -13.48 -4.80
CA GLU A 18 -19.47 -12.60 -3.67
C GLU A 18 -19.55 -13.47 -2.41
N ALA A 19 -18.38 -13.84 -1.91
CA ALA A 19 -18.23 -14.28 -0.54
C ALA A 19 -18.54 -13.08 0.34
N THR A 20 -19.79 -13.01 0.77
CA THR A 20 -20.30 -12.26 1.91
C THR A 20 -19.58 -12.69 3.18
N GLN A 21 -18.28 -12.44 3.29
CA GLN A 21 -17.60 -12.45 4.58
C GLN A 21 -17.89 -11.13 5.27
N LYS A 22 -18.94 -11.17 6.09
CA LYS A 22 -19.14 -10.31 7.25
C LYS A 22 -17.96 -10.49 8.21
N ARG A 23 -16.77 -10.01 7.83
CA ARG A 23 -15.56 -10.11 8.63
C ARG A 23 -15.63 -8.97 9.64
N ASN A 24 -15.99 -9.31 10.87
CA ASN A 24 -15.75 -8.44 12.02
C ASN A 24 -14.37 -7.81 11.85
N PRO A 25 -14.20 -6.47 11.92
CA PRO A 25 -12.89 -5.88 11.79
C PRO A 25 -12.03 -6.52 12.88
N PRO A 26 -10.92 -7.20 12.52
CA PRO A 26 -10.03 -7.73 13.54
C PRO A 26 -9.64 -6.54 14.39
N ILE A 27 -9.74 -6.67 15.71
CA ILE A 27 -9.24 -5.67 16.66
C ILE A 27 -7.76 -5.54 16.33
N LYS A 28 -7.42 -4.59 15.44
CA LYS A 28 -6.07 -4.43 14.91
C LYS A 28 -5.22 -3.96 16.07
N THR A 29 -4.45 -4.87 16.63
CA THR A 29 -3.32 -4.54 17.50
C THR A 29 -2.48 -3.47 16.82
N LYS A 30 -1.89 -2.55 17.60
CA LYS A 30 -1.19 -1.36 17.05
C LYS A 30 -0.12 -1.71 15.99
N GLY A 31 0.50 -2.90 16.07
CA GLY A 31 1.41 -3.43 15.05
C GLY A 31 0.73 -3.63 13.68
N ALA A 32 -0.44 -4.27 13.65
CA ALA A 32 -1.20 -4.50 12.42
C ALA A 32 -1.65 -3.21 11.72
N ARG A 33 -1.78 -2.09 12.45
CA ARG A 33 -2.06 -0.78 11.86
C ARG A 33 -0.83 -0.22 11.13
N PHE A 34 0.34 -0.28 11.76
CA PHE A 34 1.60 0.17 11.13
C PHE A 34 1.90 -0.66 9.88
N ASP A 35 1.76 -1.98 9.95
CA ASP A 35 1.99 -2.86 8.80
C ASP A 35 1.04 -2.56 7.63
N THR A 36 -0.22 -2.20 7.93
CA THR A 36 -1.19 -1.76 6.91
C THR A 36 -0.72 -0.46 6.24
N LEU A 37 -0.16 0.49 7.00
CA LEU A 37 0.33 1.75 6.46
C LEU A 37 1.59 1.56 5.63
N VAL A 38 2.52 0.71 6.09
CA VAL A 38 3.71 0.33 5.31
C VAL A 38 3.27 -0.28 3.98
N ALA A 39 2.39 -1.29 3.98
CA ALA A 39 1.92 -1.92 2.75
C ALA A 39 1.24 -0.95 1.78
N ARG A 40 0.54 0.07 2.31
CA ARG A 40 -0.15 1.10 1.51
C ARG A 40 0.80 2.14 0.92
N TYR A 41 1.70 2.67 1.74
CA TYR A 41 2.50 3.86 1.38
C TYR A 41 3.89 3.53 0.85
N TYR A 42 4.41 2.32 1.09
CA TYR A 42 5.76 1.95 0.68
C TYR A 42 6.03 2.16 -0.83
N PRO A 43 5.14 1.78 -1.77
CA PRO A 43 5.40 2.00 -3.20
C PRO A 43 5.57 3.49 -3.56
N ALA A 44 4.74 4.36 -2.98
CA ALA A 44 4.80 5.80 -3.25
C ALA A 44 6.06 6.43 -2.64
N VAL A 45 6.39 6.07 -1.40
CA VAL A 45 7.59 6.57 -0.71
C VAL A 45 8.86 6.12 -1.42
N TYR A 46 8.94 4.84 -1.76
CA TYR A 46 10.06 4.30 -2.52
C TYR A 46 10.23 5.00 -3.87
N SER A 47 9.13 5.25 -4.59
CA SER A 47 9.19 5.98 -5.87
C SER A 47 9.69 7.41 -5.73
N VAL A 48 9.51 8.06 -4.58
CA VAL A 48 10.07 9.39 -4.30
C VAL A 48 11.54 9.25 -3.94
N ALA A 49 11.89 8.34 -3.03
CA ALA A 49 13.27 8.07 -2.65
C ALA A 49 14.13 7.73 -3.87
N SER A 50 13.65 6.87 -4.77
CA SER A 50 14.36 6.49 -6.00
C SER A 50 14.57 7.63 -7.00
N ARG A 51 13.85 8.75 -6.86
CA ARG A 51 14.06 9.96 -7.67
C ARG A 51 15.03 10.93 -7.00
N LEU A 52 15.22 10.79 -5.69
CA LEU A 52 16.15 11.60 -4.90
C LEU A 52 17.53 10.96 -4.80
N THR A 53 17.64 9.66 -5.05
CA THR A 53 18.88 8.89 -4.94
C THR A 53 19.16 8.15 -6.25
N ASP A 54 20.42 8.18 -6.71
CA ASP A 54 20.83 7.43 -7.90
C ASP A 54 21.03 5.92 -7.63
N ASP A 55 21.30 5.53 -6.38
CA ASP A 55 21.46 4.13 -5.99
C ASP A 55 20.14 3.54 -5.45
N PRO A 56 19.61 2.45 -6.05
CA PRO A 56 18.42 1.77 -5.52
C PRO A 56 18.60 1.24 -4.09
N ARG A 57 19.83 0.97 -3.63
CA ARG A 57 20.09 0.55 -2.24
C ARG A 57 19.85 1.71 -1.28
N GLU A 58 20.34 2.89 -1.60
CA GLU A 58 20.10 4.11 -0.82
C GLU A 58 18.62 4.48 -0.79
N ALA A 59 17.89 4.29 -1.91
CA ALA A 59 16.44 4.48 -1.95
C ALA A 59 15.69 3.57 -0.95
N VAL A 60 16.11 2.31 -0.82
CA VAL A 60 15.53 1.34 0.14
C VAL A 60 15.86 1.74 1.56
N LEU A 61 17.11 2.10 1.85
CA LEU A 61 17.54 2.53 3.19
C LEU A 61 16.80 3.79 3.63
N LEU A 62 16.72 4.80 2.76
CA LEU A 62 16.01 6.05 2.99
C LEU A 62 14.52 5.81 3.28
N THR A 63 13.88 4.91 2.51
CA THR A 63 12.48 4.54 2.72
C THR A 63 12.30 3.85 4.07
N HIS A 64 13.16 2.87 4.39
CA HIS A 64 13.12 2.13 5.64
C HIS A 64 13.29 3.05 6.87
N ASP A 65 14.23 3.98 6.81
CA ASP A 65 14.50 4.92 7.90
C ASP A 65 13.36 5.93 8.09
N ALA A 66 12.73 6.37 7.00
CA ALA A 66 11.54 7.21 7.07
C ALA A 66 10.37 6.49 7.78
N PHE A 67 10.13 5.22 7.48
CA PHE A 67 9.12 4.42 8.19
C PHE A 67 9.47 4.17 9.66
N ASN A 68 10.75 3.88 9.97
CA ASN A 68 11.16 3.64 11.37
C ASN A 68 11.11 4.91 12.22
N SER A 69 11.46 6.07 11.66
CA SER A 69 11.38 7.35 12.38
C SER A 69 9.93 7.74 12.67
N THR A 70 9.02 7.52 11.72
CA THR A 70 7.57 7.79 11.87
C THR A 70 6.85 6.77 12.75
N ARG A 71 7.40 5.56 12.93
CA ARG A 71 6.85 4.52 13.82
C ARG A 71 6.68 5.00 15.25
N ARG A 72 7.58 5.84 15.78
CA ARG A 72 7.45 6.43 17.12
C ARG A 72 6.27 7.41 17.19
N GLN A 73 6.07 8.22 16.15
CA GLN A 73 4.98 9.19 16.09
C GLN A 73 3.62 8.51 15.88
N LEU A 74 3.56 7.38 15.17
CA LEU A 74 2.32 6.61 15.05
C LEU A 74 1.89 5.96 16.38
N ARG A 75 2.80 5.82 17.36
CA ARG A 75 2.41 5.37 18.71
C ARG A 75 1.61 6.43 19.46
N THR A 76 1.82 7.71 19.13
CA THR A 76 1.20 8.87 19.78
C THR A 76 0.10 9.53 18.93
N CYS A 77 0.18 9.44 17.61
CA CYS A 77 -0.76 10.04 16.65
C CYS A 77 -1.59 8.96 15.95
N CYS A 78 -2.92 9.16 15.90
CA CYS A 78 -3.89 8.23 15.28
C CYS A 78 -4.30 8.62 13.85
N ASP A 79 -3.72 9.69 13.27
CA ASP A 79 -4.14 10.20 11.96
C ASP A 79 -3.22 9.72 10.82
N GLU A 80 -3.83 9.10 9.81
CA GLU A 80 -3.18 8.58 8.60
C GLU A 80 -2.68 9.72 7.70
N ASN A 81 -3.40 10.85 7.65
CA ASN A 81 -2.99 12.00 6.84
C ASN A 81 -1.76 12.68 7.42
N ALA A 82 -1.74 12.90 8.73
CA ALA A 82 -0.54 13.36 9.44
C ALA A 82 0.64 12.41 9.22
N PHE A 83 0.42 11.09 9.29
CA PHE A 83 1.46 10.11 9.02
C PHE A 83 2.04 10.25 7.60
N ALA A 84 1.19 10.31 6.58
CA ALA A 84 1.63 10.45 5.19
C ALA A 84 2.42 11.75 4.95
N SER A 85 1.97 12.87 5.53
CA SER A 85 2.63 14.17 5.42
C SER A 85 4.03 14.16 6.04
N ILE A 86 4.14 13.61 7.25
CA ILE A 86 5.42 13.50 7.96
C ILE A 86 6.36 12.56 7.20
N LEU A 87 5.86 11.43 6.72
CA LEU A 87 6.63 10.45 5.98
C LEU A 87 7.24 11.06 4.71
N MET A 88 6.43 11.74 3.90
CA MET A 88 6.89 12.44 2.69
C MET A 88 7.90 13.53 3.03
N SER A 89 7.64 14.34 4.06
CA SER A 89 8.55 15.40 4.50
C SER A 89 9.90 14.85 4.95
N SER A 90 9.90 13.70 5.64
CA SER A 90 11.11 13.03 6.09
C SER A 90 11.96 12.55 4.91
N VAL A 91 11.34 11.94 3.91
CA VAL A 91 12.02 11.39 2.72
C VAL A 91 12.62 12.51 1.89
N ILE A 92 11.87 13.59 1.67
CA ILE A 92 12.36 14.77 0.93
C ILE A 92 13.55 15.39 1.67
N ARG A 93 13.43 15.65 2.99
CA ARG A 93 14.50 16.27 3.76
C ARG A 93 15.78 15.43 3.78
N ALA A 94 15.65 14.12 3.97
CA ALA A 94 16.80 13.22 4.01
C ALA A 94 17.41 13.01 2.61
N GLY A 95 16.60 12.90 1.55
CA GLY A 95 17.11 12.83 0.17
C GLY A 95 17.84 14.10 -0.25
N LEU A 96 17.35 15.28 0.14
CA LEU A 96 18.04 16.56 -0.11
C LEU A 96 19.35 16.74 0.69
N SER A 97 19.54 15.96 1.76
CA SER A 97 20.76 16.00 2.56
C SER A 97 21.81 14.98 2.09
N ALA A 98 21.42 14.03 1.24
CA ALA A 98 22.28 12.96 0.74
C ALA A 98 22.86 13.27 -0.66
N ALA A 99 22.29 14.24 -1.38
CA ALA A 99 22.78 14.79 -2.64
C ALA A 99 23.77 15.94 -2.40
#